data_AF-A0A352WHI3-F1
#
_entry.id   AF-A0A352WHI3-F1
#
_cell.length_a   1.000
_cell.length_b   1.000
_cell.length_c   1.000
_cell.angle_alpha   90.00
_cell.angle_beta   90.00
_cell.angle_gamma   90.00
#
_symmetry.space_group_name_H-M   'P 1'
#
loop_
_entity.id
_entity.type
_entity.pdbx_description
1 polymer ?
#
loop_
_entity_poly.entity_id
_entity_poly.type
_entity_poly.pdbx_seq_one_letter_code
_entity_poly.pdbx_strand_id
1 'polypeptide(L)'
;SYVGNYLILMIYQAYDVPGMTTDGIENDDASDEVYSYILCSICPMKLTKPGLGFDETVGEIHTLRQIFAVDLPETGFLFPAFNDRSTDDSMLLYSTRRTDHIQDLFLENVLRVSATLPAKQQKEGFTEFVSEILGNDSSFETVLAVQENLREAVSTKKNDLNGETVFLDKEAVRNVFENSGVSEEKLKDFGQKFDDQFDMKKLYRKKIEEVKESDDPEAAEEPAKGMDHVPGIKVEEKLFADNVVPTRNFEVKTKDMVLRINSKHTDIIDTRVIDGKKCLVIELTDDLTVNGIPVGEV
;
A
#
# COMPACT_ATOMS: atom_id res chain seq x y z
N SER A 1 -4.12 -21.69 -10.85
CA SER A 1 -5.03 -22.43 -9.96
C SER A 1 -4.26 -23.08 -8.83
N TYR A 2 -4.67 -22.81 -7.60
CA TYR A 2 -4.31 -23.62 -6.44
C TYR A 2 -4.97 -25.00 -6.61
N VAL A 3 -4.18 -26.09 -6.51
CA VAL A 3 -4.66 -27.47 -6.73
C VAL A 3 -5.11 -28.12 -5.40
N GLY A 4 -5.38 -27.32 -4.37
CA GLY A 4 -5.80 -27.80 -3.05
C GLY A 4 -7.24 -27.43 -2.71
N ASN A 5 -7.77 -28.09 -1.68
CA ASN A 5 -9.08 -27.77 -1.12
C ASN A 5 -9.02 -26.47 -0.31
N TYR A 6 -10.20 -25.90 -0.02
CA TYR A 6 -10.34 -24.76 0.87
C TYR A 6 -11.30 -25.12 2.00
N LEU A 7 -11.00 -24.62 3.21
CA LEU A 7 -11.98 -24.48 4.27
C LEU A 7 -12.55 -23.06 4.20
N ILE A 8 -13.86 -22.93 4.02
CA ILE A 8 -14.56 -21.65 4.04
C ILE A 8 -15.38 -21.61 5.33
N LEU A 9 -15.04 -20.69 6.22
CA LEU A 9 -15.75 -20.46 7.47
C LEU A 9 -16.65 -19.25 7.32
N MET A 10 -17.94 -19.43 7.63
CA MET A 10 -18.94 -18.37 7.70
C MET A 10 -19.47 -18.33 9.13
N ILE A 11 -19.22 -17.23 9.82
CA ILE A 11 -19.60 -17.04 11.22
C ILE A 11 -20.58 -15.88 11.28
N TYR A 12 -21.72 -16.08 11.93
CA TYR A 12 -22.62 -15.01 12.31
C TYR A 12 -22.48 -14.78 13.82
N GLN A 13 -22.19 -13.54 14.21
CA GLN A 13 -22.02 -13.16 15.61
C GLN A 13 -22.64 -11.80 15.88
N ALA A 14 -23.14 -11.64 17.11
CA ALA A 14 -23.51 -10.35 17.67
C ALA A 14 -22.44 -9.93 18.68
N TYR A 15 -22.06 -8.66 18.65
CA TYR A 15 -21.08 -8.03 19.53
C TYR A 15 -21.74 -6.82 20.18
N ASP A 16 -21.87 -6.84 21.50
CA ASP A 16 -22.30 -5.68 22.28
C ASP A 16 -21.17 -4.65 22.27
N VAL A 17 -21.42 -3.48 21.70
CA VAL A 17 -20.42 -2.42 21.56
C VAL A 17 -20.31 -1.68 22.89
N PRO A 18 -19.18 -1.75 23.62
CA PRO A 18 -19.07 -1.11 24.93
C PRO A 18 -19.35 0.39 24.88
N GLY A 19 -19.87 0.98 25.94
CA GLY A 19 -19.94 2.43 26.05
C GLY A 19 -18.55 3.04 26.14
N MET A 20 -18.36 4.23 25.59
CA MET A 20 -17.13 5.01 25.79
C MET A 20 -17.48 6.33 26.47
N THR A 21 -16.83 6.61 27.60
CA THR A 21 -16.95 7.92 28.26
C THR A 21 -16.17 8.99 27.49
N THR A 22 -16.42 10.27 27.77
CA THR A 22 -15.77 11.40 27.06
C THR A 22 -14.25 11.48 27.25
N ASP A 23 -13.72 10.81 28.27
CA ASP A 23 -12.29 10.63 28.55
C ASP A 23 -11.71 9.31 27.98
N GLY A 24 -12.49 8.55 27.21
CA GLY A 24 -12.03 7.37 26.47
C GLY A 24 -11.92 6.09 27.31
N ILE A 25 -12.58 6.04 28.47
CA ILE A 25 -12.62 4.84 29.31
C ILE A 25 -13.77 3.94 28.83
N GLU A 26 -13.47 2.66 28.65
CA GLU A 26 -14.47 1.64 28.34
C GLU A 26 -15.41 1.43 29.51
N ASN A 27 -16.71 1.45 29.22
CA ASN A 27 -17.77 1.15 30.16
C ASN A 27 -18.70 0.09 29.56
N ASP A 28 -18.45 -1.16 29.90
CA ASP A 28 -19.19 -2.32 29.40
C ASP A 28 -20.69 -2.27 29.76
N ASP A 29 -21.04 -1.59 30.87
CA ASP A 29 -22.44 -1.45 31.32
C ASP A 29 -23.23 -0.38 30.53
N ALA A 30 -22.57 0.37 29.64
CA ALA A 30 -23.16 1.47 28.87
C ALA A 30 -23.18 1.20 27.35
N SER A 31 -23.39 -0.06 26.95
CA SER A 31 -23.55 -0.45 25.54
C SER A 31 -24.88 0.07 24.98
N ASP A 32 -24.79 0.92 23.96
CA ASP A 32 -25.97 1.49 23.27
C ASP A 32 -26.26 0.79 21.91
N GLU A 33 -25.34 -0.04 21.42
CA GLU A 33 -25.46 -0.71 20.12
C GLU A 33 -25.03 -2.18 20.18
N VAL A 34 -25.78 -3.04 19.48
CA VAL A 34 -25.42 -4.44 19.23
C VAL A 34 -25.04 -4.59 17.77
N TYR A 35 -23.74 -4.75 17.50
CA TYR A 35 -23.20 -4.93 16.17
C TYR A 35 -23.32 -6.41 15.75
N SER A 36 -24.17 -6.69 14.77
CA SER A 36 -24.37 -8.03 14.22
C SER A 36 -23.67 -8.16 12.87
N TYR A 37 -22.83 -9.18 12.71
CA TYR A 37 -22.01 -9.33 11.51
C TYR A 37 -21.83 -10.77 11.05
N ILE A 38 -21.50 -10.89 9.76
CA ILE A 38 -21.02 -12.11 9.14
C ILE A 38 -19.52 -11.96 8.88
N LEU A 39 -18.73 -12.86 9.43
CA LEU A 39 -17.30 -13.00 9.14
C LEU A 39 -17.09 -14.22 8.23
N CYS A 40 -16.53 -13.97 7.05
CA CYS A 40 -16.09 -14.99 6.12
C CYS A 40 -14.57 -15.11 6.15
N SER A 41 -14.04 -16.32 6.35
CA SER A 41 -12.61 -16.63 6.25
C SER A 41 -12.38 -17.78 5.28
N ILE A 42 -11.55 -17.53 4.25
CA ILE A 42 -11.18 -18.51 3.23
C ILE A 42 -9.76 -18.99 3.54
N CYS A 43 -9.67 -20.24 3.97
CA CYS A 43 -8.42 -20.86 4.42
C CYS A 43 -7.98 -21.94 3.41
N PRO A 44 -6.85 -21.78 2.72
CA PRO A 44 -6.34 -22.82 1.84
C PRO A 44 -5.91 -24.06 2.64
N MET A 45 -6.11 -25.25 2.08
CA MET A 45 -5.67 -26.50 2.69
C MET A 45 -4.46 -27.06 1.94
N LYS A 46 -3.33 -27.21 2.62
CA LYS A 46 -2.07 -27.71 2.05
C LYS A 46 -1.76 -29.10 2.58
N LEU A 47 -1.11 -29.91 1.77
CA LEU A 47 -0.58 -31.18 2.24
C LEU A 47 0.56 -30.89 3.23
N THR A 48 0.59 -31.59 4.36
CA THR A 48 1.70 -31.47 5.32
C THR A 48 3.02 -31.84 4.65
N LYS A 49 4.13 -31.21 5.07
CA LYS A 49 5.45 -31.47 4.49
C LYS A 49 5.78 -32.97 4.60
N PRO A 50 6.32 -33.59 3.54
CA PRO A 50 6.79 -34.97 3.63
C PRO A 50 7.96 -35.05 4.60
N GLY A 51 8.15 -36.20 5.24
CA GLY A 51 9.26 -36.39 6.17
C GLY A 51 9.23 -37.74 6.86
N LEU A 52 10.20 -37.92 7.76
CA LEU A 52 10.22 -39.02 8.71
C LEU A 52 9.79 -38.49 10.08
N GLY A 53 8.94 -39.23 10.77
CA GLY A 53 8.47 -38.92 12.12
C GLY A 53 8.72 -40.09 13.05
N PHE A 54 8.92 -39.78 14.32
CA PHE A 54 8.99 -40.79 15.37
C PHE A 54 7.57 -41.13 15.84
N ASP A 55 7.19 -42.40 15.78
CA ASP A 55 5.93 -42.90 16.30
C ASP A 55 6.14 -43.36 17.75
N GLU A 56 5.64 -42.58 18.71
CA GLU A 56 5.78 -42.88 20.14
C GLU A 56 5.08 -44.18 20.57
N THR A 57 4.10 -44.67 19.80
CA THR A 57 3.35 -45.88 20.16
C THR A 57 4.13 -47.16 19.89
N VAL A 58 4.95 -47.17 18.83
CA VAL A 58 5.79 -48.31 18.46
C VAL A 58 7.29 -48.06 18.69
N GLY A 59 7.69 -46.83 18.98
CA GLY A 59 9.08 -46.46 19.28
C GLY A 59 10.00 -46.48 18.06
N GLU A 60 9.45 -46.31 16.85
CA GLU A 60 10.18 -46.41 15.59
C GLU A 60 10.03 -45.14 14.74
N ILE A 61 10.94 -44.97 13.78
CA ILE A 61 10.86 -43.89 12.78
C ILE A 61 10.17 -44.41 11.53
N HIS A 62 9.11 -43.71 11.12
CA HIS A 62 8.34 -44.03 9.92
C HIS A 62 8.18 -42.82 9.01
N THR A 63 7.81 -43.06 7.75
CA THR A 63 7.37 -42.01 6.85
C THR A 63 6.10 -41.35 7.40
N LEU A 64 6.14 -40.03 7.54
CA LEU A 64 4.98 -39.25 7.93
C LEU A 64 3.88 -39.41 6.88
N ARG A 65 2.72 -39.87 7.33
CA ARG A 65 1.51 -39.81 6.51
C ARG A 65 1.16 -38.35 6.29
N GLN A 66 1.25 -37.92 5.04
CA GLN A 66 0.86 -36.57 4.68
C GLN A 66 -0.68 -36.46 4.74
N ILE A 67 -1.16 -35.39 5.36
CA ILE A 67 -2.59 -35.08 5.49
C ILE A 67 -2.82 -33.65 5.01
N PHE A 68 -4.06 -33.33 4.63
CA PHE A 68 -4.42 -31.95 4.35
C PHE A 68 -4.59 -31.20 5.67
N ALA A 69 -3.74 -30.20 5.88
CA ALA A 69 -3.84 -29.25 6.98
C ALA A 69 -4.43 -27.94 6.48
N VAL A 70 -5.28 -27.34 7.30
CA VAL A 70 -5.84 -26.01 7.06
C VAL A 70 -4.76 -24.98 7.39
N ASP A 71 -4.47 -24.07 6.47
CA ASP A 71 -3.56 -22.93 6.68
C ASP A 71 -4.35 -21.74 7.25
N LEU A 72 -3.64 -20.69 7.67
CA LEU A 72 -4.27 -19.44 8.11
C LEU A 72 -5.12 -18.82 6.97
N PRO A 73 -6.16 -18.03 7.31
CA PRO A 73 -6.98 -17.34 6.31
C PRO A 73 -6.10 -16.56 5.33
N GLU A 74 -6.32 -16.79 4.04
CA GLU A 74 -5.63 -16.05 2.97
C GLU A 74 -6.42 -14.79 2.59
N THR A 75 -7.74 -14.91 2.56
CA THR A 75 -8.66 -13.81 2.28
C THR A 75 -9.96 -14.00 3.05
N GLY A 76 -10.68 -12.90 3.27
CA GLY A 76 -11.97 -12.93 3.94
C GLY A 76 -12.69 -11.60 3.83
N PHE A 77 -13.91 -11.56 4.34
CA PHE A 77 -14.64 -10.33 4.50
C PHE A 77 -15.44 -10.32 5.80
N LEU A 78 -15.76 -9.13 6.28
CA LEU A 78 -16.69 -8.89 7.37
C LEU A 78 -17.74 -7.89 6.89
N PHE A 79 -19.01 -8.25 7.05
CA PHE A 79 -20.15 -7.46 6.60
C PHE A 79 -21.29 -7.51 7.63
N PRO A 80 -21.99 -6.39 7.90
CA PRO A 80 -21.68 -5.01 7.48
C PRO A 80 -20.33 -4.52 8.04
N ALA A 81 -19.75 -3.44 7.51
CA ALA A 81 -18.54 -2.88 8.11
C ALA A 81 -18.84 -2.29 9.50
N PHE A 82 -17.79 -2.08 10.30
CA PHE A 82 -17.89 -1.46 11.61
C PHE A 82 -17.11 -0.15 11.60
N ASN A 83 -17.82 0.96 11.47
CA ASN A 83 -17.28 2.31 11.33
C ASN A 83 -17.87 3.21 12.41
N ASP A 84 -17.06 4.08 13.02
CA ASP A 84 -17.52 5.01 14.06
C ASP A 84 -18.30 4.36 15.21
N ARG A 85 -17.83 3.17 15.61
CA ARG A 85 -18.44 2.31 16.63
C ARG A 85 -19.86 1.84 16.29
N SER A 86 -20.24 1.86 15.02
CA SER A 86 -21.58 1.52 14.55
C SER A 86 -21.56 0.64 13.31
N THR A 87 -22.72 0.07 13.01
CA THR A 87 -23.00 -0.73 11.82
C THR A 87 -23.02 0.14 10.56
N ASP A 88 -22.22 -0.23 9.57
CA ASP A 88 -22.23 0.39 8.23
C ASP A 88 -22.61 -0.62 7.15
N ASP A 89 -23.90 -0.65 6.80
CA ASP A 89 -24.47 -1.54 5.79
C ASP A 89 -24.05 -1.21 4.36
N SER A 90 -23.43 -0.04 4.14
CA SER A 90 -22.98 0.38 2.81
C SER A 90 -21.58 -0.13 2.47
N MET A 91 -20.85 -0.63 3.47
CA MET A 91 -19.46 -1.05 3.33
C MET A 91 -19.23 -2.47 3.86
N LEU A 92 -18.10 -3.06 3.49
CA LEU A 92 -17.57 -4.28 4.06
C LEU A 92 -16.09 -4.12 4.33
N LEU A 93 -15.57 -4.84 5.32
CA LEU A 93 -14.15 -4.95 5.53
C LEU A 93 -13.62 -6.14 4.72
N TYR A 94 -12.78 -5.89 3.73
CA TYR A 94 -12.07 -6.93 2.99
C TYR A 94 -10.66 -7.13 3.56
N SER A 95 -10.27 -8.39 3.76
CA SER A 95 -8.93 -8.75 4.22
C SER A 95 -8.25 -9.67 3.21
N THR A 96 -6.97 -9.41 2.96
CA THR A 96 -6.07 -10.29 2.21
C THR A 96 -4.71 -10.33 2.86
N ARG A 97 -4.14 -11.53 2.98
CA ARG A 97 -2.75 -11.73 3.42
C ARG A 97 -1.75 -11.39 2.32
N ARG A 98 -2.17 -11.44 1.06
CA ARG A 98 -1.34 -11.18 -0.13
C ARG A 98 -1.74 -9.85 -0.76
N THR A 99 -0.97 -8.80 -0.45
CA THR A 99 -1.21 -7.45 -0.98
C THR A 99 -0.73 -7.28 -2.43
N ASP A 100 0.09 -8.20 -2.91
CA ASP A 100 0.60 -8.29 -4.28
C ASP A 100 -0.40 -8.96 -5.24
N HIS A 101 -1.34 -9.74 -4.70
CA HIS A 101 -2.36 -10.50 -5.42
C HIS A 101 -3.73 -10.22 -4.81
N ILE A 102 -4.35 -9.12 -5.25
CA ILE A 102 -5.75 -8.83 -4.91
C ILE A 102 -6.61 -9.89 -5.58
N GLN A 103 -7.44 -10.60 -4.82
CA GLN A 103 -8.31 -11.67 -5.32
C GLN A 103 -9.46 -11.05 -6.13
N ASP A 104 -9.11 -10.50 -7.28
CA ASP A 104 -9.93 -9.71 -8.18
C ASP A 104 -11.24 -10.38 -8.59
N LEU A 105 -11.20 -11.68 -8.93
CA LEU A 105 -12.39 -12.48 -9.22
C LEU A 105 -13.33 -12.59 -8.03
N PHE A 106 -12.79 -12.63 -6.80
CA PHE A 106 -13.60 -12.67 -5.58
C PHE A 106 -14.23 -11.31 -5.31
N LEU A 107 -13.46 -10.23 -5.44
CA LEU A 107 -13.95 -8.86 -5.30
C LEU A 107 -15.04 -8.54 -6.35
N GLU A 108 -14.87 -9.00 -7.59
CA GLU A 108 -15.79 -8.74 -8.70
C GLU A 108 -17.05 -9.61 -8.65
N ASN A 109 -16.89 -10.93 -8.54
CA ASN A 109 -18.01 -11.86 -8.74
C ASN A 109 -18.76 -12.20 -7.45
N VAL A 110 -18.08 -12.13 -6.30
CA VAL A 110 -18.69 -12.47 -5.01
C VAL A 110 -19.10 -11.20 -4.27
N LEU A 111 -18.16 -10.29 -4.04
CA LEU A 111 -18.42 -9.07 -3.27
C LEU A 111 -19.05 -7.95 -4.13
N ARG A 112 -18.81 -7.96 -5.43
CA ARG A 112 -19.29 -6.95 -6.41
C ARG A 112 -18.92 -5.51 -6.02
N VAL A 113 -17.73 -5.33 -5.47
CA VAL A 113 -17.20 -4.03 -5.03
C VAL A 113 -16.27 -3.41 -6.08
N SER A 114 -16.04 -2.10 -5.98
CA SER A 114 -14.89 -1.46 -6.63
C SER A 114 -13.61 -1.71 -5.85
N ALA A 115 -12.47 -1.57 -6.51
CA ALA A 115 -11.16 -1.66 -5.87
C ALA A 115 -10.30 -0.44 -6.20
N THR A 116 -9.29 -0.20 -5.36
CA THR A 116 -8.16 0.69 -5.69
C THR A 116 -6.97 -0.16 -6.08
N LEU A 117 -5.99 0.44 -6.76
CA LEU A 117 -4.71 -0.23 -6.99
C LEU A 117 -4.07 -0.62 -5.65
N PRO A 118 -3.36 -1.75 -5.55
CA PRO A 118 -2.70 -2.09 -4.30
C PRO A 118 -1.59 -1.09 -3.97
N ALA A 119 -1.27 -0.94 -2.67
CA ALA A 119 -0.39 0.11 -2.16
C ALA A 119 0.98 0.17 -2.86
N LYS A 120 1.55 -1.00 -3.17
CA LYS A 120 2.82 -1.10 -3.88
C LYS A 120 2.73 -0.47 -5.28
N GLN A 121 1.69 -0.80 -6.06
CA GLN A 121 1.50 -0.24 -7.39
C GLN A 121 1.18 1.25 -7.35
N GLN A 122 0.43 1.74 -6.36
CA GLN A 122 0.22 3.18 -6.20
C GLN A 122 1.54 3.90 -5.96
N LYS A 123 2.40 3.38 -5.07
CA LYS A 123 3.68 4.00 -4.72
C LYS A 123 4.68 4.00 -5.87
N GLU A 124 4.91 2.84 -6.48
CA GLU A 124 5.84 2.68 -7.60
C GLU A 124 5.31 3.45 -8.82
N GLY A 125 4.02 3.30 -9.13
CA GLY A 125 3.35 3.98 -10.22
C GLY A 125 3.41 5.51 -10.09
N PHE A 126 3.23 6.06 -8.89
CA PHE A 126 3.36 7.50 -8.65
C PHE A 126 4.80 8.00 -8.82
N THR A 127 5.80 7.22 -8.37
CA THR A 127 7.21 7.58 -8.54
C THR A 127 7.61 7.63 -10.01
N GLU A 128 7.17 6.64 -10.79
CA GLU A 128 7.34 6.60 -12.24
C GLU A 128 6.59 7.76 -12.92
N PHE A 129 5.34 8.02 -12.51
CA PHE A 129 4.52 9.11 -13.03
C PHE A 129 5.18 10.48 -12.84
N VAL A 130 5.69 10.77 -11.65
CA VAL A 130 6.44 12.00 -11.37
C VAL A 130 7.63 12.11 -12.31
N SER A 131 8.39 11.03 -12.50
CA SER A 131 9.55 11.00 -13.40
C SER A 131 9.14 11.24 -14.86
N GLU A 132 8.01 10.69 -15.30
CA GLU A 132 7.49 10.85 -16.67
C GLU A 132 6.97 12.26 -16.95
N ILE A 133 6.33 12.90 -15.97
CA ILE A 133 5.84 14.29 -16.09
C ILE A 133 7.00 15.27 -16.07
N LEU A 134 7.95 15.11 -15.14
CA LEU A 134 9.07 16.04 -15.01
C LEU A 134 10.10 15.86 -16.13
N GLY A 135 10.27 14.64 -16.64
CA GLY A 135 11.24 14.30 -17.68
C GLY A 135 12.69 14.39 -17.22
N ASN A 136 13.63 14.28 -18.16
CA ASN A 136 15.07 14.23 -17.87
C ASN A 136 15.66 15.53 -17.30
N ASP A 137 14.99 16.67 -17.51
CA ASP A 137 15.42 17.99 -17.04
C ASP A 137 14.80 18.36 -15.68
N SER A 138 14.39 17.36 -14.88
CA SER A 138 13.85 17.60 -13.54
C SER A 138 14.93 18.18 -12.62
N SER A 139 14.68 19.35 -12.04
CA SER A 139 15.56 19.92 -11.01
C SER A 139 15.26 19.32 -9.64
N PHE A 140 16.26 19.30 -8.74
CA PHE A 140 16.07 18.86 -7.35
C PHE A 140 14.97 19.69 -6.67
N GLU A 141 14.97 20.99 -6.94
CA GLU A 141 14.06 21.99 -6.40
C GLU A 141 12.62 21.70 -6.83
N THR A 142 12.40 21.33 -8.09
CA THR A 142 11.07 20.94 -8.58
C THR A 142 10.59 19.64 -7.92
N VAL A 143 11.46 18.64 -7.77
CA VAL A 143 11.10 17.37 -7.12
C VAL A 143 10.75 17.60 -5.65
N LEU A 144 11.54 18.42 -4.94
CA LEU A 144 11.27 18.79 -3.55
C LEU A 144 9.94 19.55 -3.43
N ALA A 145 9.69 20.51 -4.33
CA ALA A 145 8.43 21.26 -4.37
C ALA A 145 7.22 20.34 -4.57
N VAL A 146 7.31 19.34 -5.47
CA VAL A 146 6.23 18.34 -5.66
C VAL A 146 5.98 17.57 -4.36
N GLN A 147 7.02 17.16 -3.65
CA GLN A 147 6.86 16.40 -2.40
C GLN A 147 6.24 17.25 -1.29
N GLU A 148 6.68 18.49 -1.11
CA GLU A 148 6.12 19.39 -0.09
C GLU A 148 4.68 19.78 -0.40
N ASN A 149 4.37 20.18 -1.64
CA ASN A 149 3.00 20.50 -2.05
C ASN A 149 2.06 19.29 -1.92
N LEU A 150 2.54 18.07 -2.23
CA LEU A 150 1.77 16.85 -2.04
C LEU A 150 1.46 16.62 -0.56
N ARG A 151 2.46 16.79 0.31
CA ARG A 151 2.30 16.63 1.75
C ARG A 151 1.37 17.67 2.35
N GLU A 152 1.48 18.92 1.94
CA GLU A 152 0.60 20.00 2.35
C GLU A 152 -0.85 19.71 1.93
N ALA A 153 -1.08 19.35 0.66
CA ALA A 153 -2.40 19.01 0.15
C ALA A 153 -3.06 17.87 0.95
N VAL A 154 -2.28 16.84 1.30
CA VAL A 154 -2.76 15.73 2.14
C VAL A 154 -3.02 16.17 3.57
N SER A 155 -2.15 17.00 4.16
CA SER A 155 -2.34 17.50 5.53
C SER A 155 -3.59 18.37 5.64
N THR A 156 -3.84 19.24 4.66
CA THR A 156 -5.04 20.08 4.60
C THR A 156 -6.30 19.22 4.51
N LYS A 157 -6.34 18.25 3.58
CA LYS A 157 -7.47 17.33 3.47
C LYS A 157 -7.69 16.48 4.74
N LYS A 158 -6.62 16.03 5.41
CA LYS A 158 -6.74 15.29 6.69
C LYS A 158 -7.38 16.14 7.78
N ASN A 159 -7.03 17.42 7.85
CA ASN A 159 -7.64 18.34 8.81
C ASN A 159 -9.12 18.60 8.50
N ASP A 160 -9.46 18.80 7.21
CA ASP A 160 -10.85 19.04 6.77
C ASP A 160 -11.76 17.83 7.03
N LEU A 161 -11.20 16.62 6.94
CA LEU A 161 -11.92 15.36 7.17
C LEU A 161 -11.72 14.80 8.59
N ASN A 162 -11.30 15.61 9.57
CA ASN A 162 -11.12 15.19 10.97
C ASN A 162 -10.27 13.91 11.16
N GLY A 163 -9.27 13.70 10.31
CA GLY A 163 -8.38 12.54 10.37
C GLY A 163 -8.85 11.31 9.60
N GLU A 164 -9.92 11.40 8.82
CA GLU A 164 -10.33 10.31 7.91
C GLU A 164 -9.29 10.00 6.83
N THR A 165 -9.50 8.87 6.18
CA THR A 165 -8.69 8.35 5.07
C THR A 165 -8.72 9.31 3.88
N VAL A 166 -7.57 9.88 3.52
CA VAL A 166 -7.46 10.83 2.40
C VAL A 166 -7.16 10.13 1.09
N PHE A 167 -7.95 10.48 0.07
CA PHE A 167 -7.70 10.11 -1.31
C PHE A 167 -7.36 11.32 -2.18
N LEU A 168 -6.47 11.10 -3.14
CA LEU A 168 -6.05 12.07 -4.15
C LEU A 168 -6.61 11.60 -5.50
N ASP A 169 -7.54 12.37 -6.05
CA ASP A 169 -8.02 12.19 -7.42
C ASP A 169 -7.05 12.85 -8.40
N LYS A 170 -7.31 12.64 -9.69
CA LYS A 170 -6.54 13.18 -10.81
C LYS A 170 -6.35 14.70 -10.75
N GLU A 171 -7.40 15.43 -10.35
CA GLU A 171 -7.37 16.89 -10.22
C GLU A 171 -6.46 17.33 -9.07
N ALA A 172 -6.61 16.72 -7.90
CA ALA A 172 -5.75 16.98 -6.75
C ALA A 172 -4.27 16.71 -7.06
N VAL A 173 -3.98 15.61 -7.76
CA VAL A 173 -2.61 15.32 -8.19
C VAL A 173 -2.13 16.36 -9.20
N ARG A 174 -2.94 16.75 -10.19
CA ARG A 174 -2.56 17.80 -11.16
C ARG A 174 -2.22 19.13 -10.47
N ASN A 175 -3.05 19.57 -9.54
CA ASN A 175 -2.85 20.81 -8.78
C ASN A 175 -1.54 20.79 -7.99
N VAL A 176 -1.10 19.63 -7.49
CA VAL A 176 0.20 19.50 -6.83
C VAL A 176 1.35 19.81 -7.81
N PHE A 177 1.32 19.31 -9.04
CA PHE A 177 2.36 19.61 -10.03
C PHE A 177 2.33 21.09 -10.45
N GLU A 178 1.15 21.67 -10.66
CA GLU A 178 0.98 23.09 -11.01
C GLU A 178 1.54 24.01 -9.91
N ASN A 179 1.18 23.75 -8.65
CA ASN A 179 1.67 24.49 -7.48
C ASN A 179 3.17 24.28 -7.23
N SER A 180 3.77 23.24 -7.83
CA SER A 180 5.21 22.96 -7.77
C SER A 180 6.02 23.62 -8.87
N GLY A 181 5.38 24.47 -9.69
CA GLY A 181 6.04 25.21 -10.77
C GLY A 181 6.31 24.38 -12.03
N VAL A 182 5.61 23.26 -12.21
CA VAL A 182 5.70 22.46 -13.43
C VAL A 182 4.95 23.17 -14.55
N SER A 183 5.60 23.34 -15.70
CA SER A 183 5.04 24.11 -16.81
C SER A 183 3.83 23.41 -17.45
N GLU A 184 2.89 24.20 -17.97
CA GLU A 184 1.72 23.70 -18.71
C GLU A 184 2.11 22.83 -19.92
N GLU A 185 3.26 23.08 -20.53
CA GLU A 185 3.78 22.25 -21.61
C GLU A 185 4.01 20.80 -21.13
N LYS A 186 4.59 20.61 -19.94
CA LYS A 186 4.80 19.28 -19.35
C LYS A 186 3.50 18.63 -18.88
N LEU A 187 2.50 19.43 -18.55
CA LEU A 187 1.18 18.98 -18.08
C LEU A 187 0.14 18.80 -19.18
N LYS A 188 0.50 19.09 -20.44
CA LYS A 188 -0.40 19.03 -21.60
C LYS A 188 -1.11 17.67 -21.73
N ASP A 189 -0.35 16.58 -21.58
CA ASP A 189 -0.85 15.21 -21.69
C ASP A 189 -1.05 14.54 -20.32
N PHE A 190 -1.12 15.33 -19.24
CA PHE A 190 -1.17 14.83 -17.85
C PHE A 190 -2.31 13.83 -17.64
N GLY A 191 -3.52 14.15 -18.10
CA GLY A 191 -4.70 13.31 -17.88
C GLY A 191 -4.54 11.94 -18.53
N GLN A 192 -4.09 11.92 -19.79
CA GLN A 192 -3.80 10.67 -20.53
C GLN A 192 -2.72 9.87 -19.80
N LYS A 193 -1.59 10.49 -19.43
CA LYS A 193 -0.51 9.80 -18.72
C LYS A 193 -0.96 9.24 -17.37
N PHE A 194 -1.80 9.98 -16.62
CA PHE A 194 -2.33 9.53 -15.34
C PHE A 194 -3.21 8.30 -15.53
N ASP A 195 -4.14 8.35 -16.49
CA ASP A 195 -5.04 7.23 -16.79
C ASP A 195 -4.24 6.01 -17.25
N ASP A 196 -3.29 6.21 -18.16
CA ASP A 196 -2.42 5.16 -18.66
C ASP A 196 -1.55 4.53 -17.56
N GLN A 197 -1.04 5.32 -16.61
CA GLN A 197 -0.15 4.85 -15.56
C GLN A 197 -0.88 4.08 -14.46
N PHE A 198 -2.13 4.47 -14.17
CA PHE A 198 -2.94 3.85 -13.12
C PHE A 198 -4.08 2.96 -13.66
N ASP A 199 -4.09 2.66 -14.96
CA ASP A 199 -4.97 1.65 -15.54
C ASP A 199 -4.58 0.25 -15.07
N MET A 200 -5.39 -0.29 -14.16
CA MET A 200 -5.22 -1.63 -13.62
C MET A 200 -5.16 -2.71 -14.72
N LYS A 201 -5.95 -2.61 -15.79
CA LYS A 201 -5.96 -3.59 -16.88
C LYS A 201 -4.65 -3.55 -17.67
N LYS A 202 -4.08 -2.36 -17.85
CA LYS A 202 -2.76 -2.20 -18.49
C LYS A 202 -1.65 -2.76 -17.60
N LEU A 203 -1.72 -2.52 -16.28
CA LEU A 203 -0.79 -3.09 -15.30
C LEU A 203 -0.86 -4.63 -15.25
N TYR A 204 -2.05 -5.23 -15.29
CA TYR A 204 -2.21 -6.68 -15.35
C TYR A 204 -1.61 -7.24 -16.65
N ARG A 205 -1.91 -6.64 -17.81
CA ARG A 205 -1.33 -7.07 -19.09
C ARG A 205 0.19 -7.03 -19.09
N LYS A 206 0.78 -5.93 -18.60
CA LYS A 206 2.24 -5.79 -18.48
C LYS A 206 2.85 -6.89 -17.60
N LYS A 207 2.25 -7.18 -16.43
CA LYS A 207 2.71 -8.27 -15.56
C LYS A 207 2.62 -9.65 -16.22
N ILE A 208 1.54 -9.91 -16.97
CA ILE A 208 1.36 -11.17 -17.69
C ILE A 208 2.46 -11.34 -18.76
N GLU A 209 2.77 -10.27 -19.47
CA GLU A 209 3.84 -10.24 -20.49
C GLU A 209 5.22 -10.47 -19.85
N GLU A 210 5.55 -9.74 -18.77
CA GLU A 210 6.81 -9.91 -18.02
C GLU A 210 7.02 -11.34 -17.51
N VAL A 211 5.94 -11.99 -17.03
CA VAL A 211 5.98 -13.39 -16.58
C VAL A 211 6.20 -14.35 -17.74
N LYS A 212 5.57 -14.12 -18.90
CA LYS A 212 5.74 -14.94 -20.11
C LYS A 212 7.15 -14.85 -20.69
N GLU A 213 7.80 -13.71 -20.54
CA GLU A 213 9.16 -13.47 -21.02
C GLU A 213 10.25 -13.91 -20.01
N SER A 214 9.86 -14.35 -18.81
CA SER A 214 10.83 -14.80 -17.80
C SER A 214 11.40 -16.19 -18.12
N ASP A 215 12.73 -16.30 -18.13
CA ASP A 215 13.46 -17.56 -18.33
C ASP A 215 13.53 -18.43 -17.06
N ASP A 216 12.96 -17.96 -15.94
CA ASP A 216 12.93 -18.67 -14.65
C ASP A 216 11.60 -19.43 -14.49
N PRO A 217 11.62 -20.78 -14.61
CA PRO A 217 10.41 -21.59 -14.56
C PRO A 217 9.70 -21.54 -13.19
N GLU A 218 10.42 -21.26 -12.09
CA GLU A 218 9.81 -21.12 -10.76
C GLU A 218 9.09 -19.77 -10.60
N ALA A 219 9.70 -18.69 -11.12
CA ALA A 219 9.09 -17.37 -11.16
C ALA A 219 7.91 -17.27 -12.13
N ALA A 220 7.87 -18.12 -13.17
CA ALA A 220 6.76 -18.20 -14.12
C ALA A 220 5.53 -18.94 -13.56
N GLU A 221 5.71 -19.96 -12.72
CA GLU A 221 4.61 -20.86 -12.30
C GLU A 221 3.66 -20.27 -11.23
N GLU A 222 4.16 -19.51 -10.25
CA GLU A 222 3.31 -18.92 -9.19
C GLU A 222 2.38 -17.79 -9.68
N PRO A 223 2.85 -16.79 -10.45
CA PRO A 223 1.98 -15.74 -10.97
C PRO A 223 1.10 -16.21 -12.14
N ALA A 224 1.52 -17.17 -12.97
CA ALA A 224 0.69 -17.70 -14.07
C ALA A 224 -0.61 -18.36 -13.59
N LYS A 225 -0.68 -18.80 -12.32
CA LYS A 225 -1.81 -19.53 -11.74
C LYS A 225 -3.02 -18.64 -11.38
N GLY A 226 -3.50 -17.82 -12.30
CA GLY A 226 -4.68 -16.95 -12.13
C GLY A 226 -4.69 -15.75 -13.09
N MET A 227 -3.59 -15.56 -13.81
CA MET A 227 -3.28 -14.39 -14.64
C MET A 227 -3.89 -14.39 -16.05
N ASP A 228 -4.59 -15.43 -16.49
CA ASP A 228 -5.28 -15.39 -17.80
C ASP A 228 -6.51 -14.46 -17.79
N HIS A 229 -6.89 -13.95 -16.61
CA HIS A 229 -7.99 -13.03 -16.43
C HIS A 229 -7.48 -11.60 -16.22
N VAL A 230 -7.93 -10.68 -17.07
CA VAL A 230 -7.84 -9.23 -16.79
C VAL A 230 -9.12 -8.85 -16.07
N PRO A 231 -9.07 -8.45 -14.78
CA PRO A 231 -10.28 -8.18 -14.04
C PRO A 231 -11.15 -7.10 -14.67
N GLY A 232 -12.46 -7.33 -14.62
CA GLY A 232 -13.50 -6.39 -15.00
C GLY A 232 -13.90 -5.44 -13.86
N ILE A 233 -13.36 -5.65 -12.66
CA ILE A 233 -13.63 -4.83 -11.48
C ILE A 233 -13.49 -3.34 -11.79
N LYS A 234 -14.45 -2.55 -11.29
CA LYS A 234 -14.37 -1.10 -11.39
C LYS A 234 -13.22 -0.62 -10.50
N VAL A 235 -12.25 0.06 -11.12
CA VAL A 235 -11.15 0.67 -10.39
C VAL A 235 -11.45 2.13 -10.15
N GLU A 236 -11.30 2.55 -8.92
CA GLU A 236 -11.45 3.97 -8.59
C GLU A 236 -10.19 4.73 -8.99
N GLU A 237 -10.35 5.78 -9.79
CA GLU A 237 -9.28 6.67 -10.27
C GLU A 237 -8.77 7.61 -9.16
N LYS A 238 -8.41 7.03 -8.01
CA LYS A 238 -7.95 7.75 -6.83
C LYS A 238 -6.79 7.02 -6.16
N LEU A 239 -5.84 7.80 -5.65
CA LEU A 239 -4.67 7.32 -4.93
C LEU A 239 -4.90 7.51 -3.43
N PHE A 240 -4.60 6.49 -2.64
CA PHE A 240 -4.60 6.64 -1.19
C PHE A 240 -3.36 7.44 -0.79
N ALA A 241 -3.57 8.56 -0.09
CA ALA A 241 -2.53 9.54 0.18
C ALA A 241 -1.29 8.94 0.87
N ASP A 242 -1.50 8.04 1.84
CA ASP A 242 -0.39 7.45 2.61
C ASP A 242 0.47 6.47 1.78
N ASN A 243 -0.02 6.02 0.62
CA ASN A 243 0.76 5.19 -0.30
C ASN A 243 1.73 6.01 -1.16
N VAL A 244 1.43 7.28 -1.41
CA VAL A 244 2.16 8.14 -2.36
C VAL A 244 2.97 9.24 -1.68
N VAL A 245 2.59 9.68 -0.48
CA VAL A 245 3.35 10.66 0.30
C VAL A 245 4.46 9.96 1.08
N PRO A 246 5.74 10.37 0.94
CA PRO A 246 6.80 9.95 1.84
C PRO A 246 6.53 10.50 3.26
N THR A 247 6.26 9.63 4.23
CA THR A 247 5.84 10.07 5.58
C THR A 247 6.97 10.14 6.61
N ARG A 248 8.12 9.49 6.35
CA ARG A 248 9.20 9.36 7.35
C ARG A 248 10.51 10.01 6.92
N ASN A 249 11.03 9.60 5.77
CA ASN A 249 12.36 10.01 5.32
C ASN A 249 12.29 10.62 3.92
N PHE A 250 12.93 11.77 3.77
CA PHE A 250 13.43 12.29 2.51
C PHE A 250 14.77 11.60 2.20
N GLU A 251 14.89 10.97 1.02
CA GLU A 251 16.10 10.22 0.63
C GLU A 251 16.71 10.81 -0.64
N VAL A 252 17.99 11.19 -0.57
CA VAL A 252 18.80 11.54 -1.74
C VAL A 252 19.82 10.45 -1.96
N LYS A 253 19.78 9.83 -3.14
CA LYS A 253 20.61 8.68 -3.47
C LYS A 253 21.47 8.95 -4.70
N THR A 254 22.74 8.59 -4.59
CA THR A 254 23.68 8.47 -5.71
C THR A 254 24.21 7.04 -5.75
N LYS A 255 25.14 6.76 -6.67
CA LYS A 255 25.80 5.45 -6.76
C LYS A 255 26.55 5.08 -5.48
N ASP A 256 27.15 6.07 -4.82
CA ASP A 256 28.12 5.86 -3.74
C ASP A 256 27.64 6.39 -2.38
N MET A 257 26.46 7.02 -2.32
CA MET A 257 25.94 7.64 -1.10
C MET A 257 24.41 7.57 -1.03
N VAL A 258 23.90 7.36 0.18
CA VAL A 258 22.50 7.59 0.54
C VAL A 258 22.46 8.60 1.69
N LEU A 259 21.78 9.72 1.46
CA LEU A 259 21.45 10.71 2.49
C LEU A 259 19.99 10.52 2.87
N ARG A 260 19.70 10.40 4.17
CA ARG A 260 18.35 10.30 4.72
C ARG A 260 18.11 11.39 5.73
N ILE A 261 17.05 12.16 5.51
CA ILE A 261 16.64 13.27 6.36
C ILE A 261 15.19 13.02 6.76
N ASN A 262 14.80 13.41 7.96
CA ASN A 262 13.41 13.33 8.38
C ASN A 262 12.57 14.21 7.44
N SER A 263 11.49 13.69 6.86
CA SER A 263 10.64 14.44 5.93
C SER A 263 10.09 15.73 6.55
N LYS A 264 10.02 15.85 7.88
CA LYS A 264 9.59 17.07 8.59
C LYS A 264 10.64 18.19 8.63
N HIS A 265 11.88 17.90 8.27
CA HIS A 265 13.02 18.80 8.36
C HIS A 265 13.72 18.95 7.00
N THR A 266 12.95 19.13 5.93
CA THR A 266 13.47 19.39 4.58
C THR A 266 13.91 20.85 4.39
N ASP A 267 13.52 21.73 5.31
CA ASP A 267 13.87 23.16 5.38
C ASP A 267 15.37 23.41 5.57
N ILE A 268 16.10 22.47 6.16
CA ILE A 268 17.56 22.55 6.35
C ILE A 268 18.35 22.25 5.06
N ILE A 269 17.67 21.93 3.96
CA ILE A 269 18.27 21.50 2.70
C ILE A 269 18.13 22.60 1.66
N ASP A 270 19.24 22.95 1.02
CA ASP A 270 19.29 23.91 -0.08
C ASP A 270 20.17 23.37 -1.22
N THR A 271 20.08 23.97 -2.41
CA THR A 271 21.04 23.72 -3.49
C THR A 271 21.79 24.98 -3.86
N ARG A 272 23.12 24.90 -3.92
CA ARG A 272 23.97 26.04 -4.27
C ARG A 272 25.03 25.64 -5.26
N VAL A 273 25.46 26.60 -6.08
CA VAL A 273 26.64 26.44 -6.93
C VAL A 273 27.86 26.87 -6.13
N ILE A 274 28.72 25.91 -5.80
CA ILE A 274 29.99 26.12 -5.11
C ILE A 274 31.10 25.72 -6.08
N ASP A 275 32.01 26.64 -6.39
CA ASP A 275 33.11 26.44 -7.35
C ASP A 275 32.64 25.89 -8.71
N GLY A 276 31.52 26.39 -9.21
CA GLY A 276 30.93 25.98 -10.49
C GLY A 276 30.24 24.61 -10.48
N LYS A 277 30.13 23.96 -9.31
CA LYS A 277 29.45 22.67 -9.15
C LYS A 277 28.16 22.87 -8.38
N LYS A 278 27.06 22.28 -8.86
CA LYS A 278 25.79 22.24 -8.12
C LYS A 278 25.94 21.26 -6.96
N CYS A 279 25.75 21.76 -5.75
CA CYS A 279 25.91 21.03 -4.50
C CYS A 279 24.59 21.05 -3.73
N LEU A 280 24.30 19.95 -3.04
CA LEU A 280 23.31 19.93 -1.98
C LEU A 280 23.98 20.47 -0.71
N VAL A 281 23.39 21.48 -0.09
CA VAL A 281 23.86 22.12 1.14
C VAL A 281 22.89 21.75 2.25
N ILE A 282 23.43 21.30 3.38
CA ILE A 282 22.66 20.96 4.57
C ILE A 282 23.11 21.91 5.68
N GLU A 283 22.17 22.60 6.30
CA GLU A 283 22.45 23.47 7.44
C GLU A 283 22.99 22.64 8.60
N LEU A 284 24.04 23.15 9.27
CA LEU A 284 24.60 22.52 10.46
C LEU A 284 23.80 22.96 11.68
N THR A 285 23.35 22.01 12.48
CA THR A 285 22.62 22.23 13.73
C THR A 285 23.49 21.88 14.93
N ASP A 286 23.16 22.44 16.11
CA ASP A 286 23.95 22.30 17.34
C ASP A 286 24.07 20.84 17.82
N ASP A 287 23.16 19.97 17.39
CA ASP A 287 23.12 18.53 17.69
C ASP A 287 23.89 17.67 16.68
N LEU A 288 24.66 18.29 15.78
CA LEU A 288 25.45 17.59 14.78
C LEU A 288 26.44 16.62 15.42
N THR A 289 26.36 15.35 15.00
CA THR A 289 27.35 14.34 15.33
C THR A 289 27.92 13.69 14.07
N VAL A 290 29.22 13.42 14.07
CA VAL A 290 29.90 12.65 13.02
C VAL A 290 30.30 11.31 13.59
N ASN A 291 29.69 10.22 13.11
CA ASN A 291 29.88 8.87 13.65
C ASN A 291 29.67 8.79 15.19
N GLY A 292 28.70 9.56 15.71
CA GLY A 292 28.40 9.63 17.14
C GLY A 292 29.30 10.57 17.95
N ILE A 293 30.22 11.30 17.31
CA ILE A 293 31.09 12.30 17.96
C ILE A 293 30.46 13.68 17.78
N PRO A 294 30.15 14.42 18.86
CA PRO A 294 29.62 15.77 18.75
C PRO A 294 30.62 16.71 18.10
N VAL A 295 30.14 17.55 17.18
CA VAL A 295 30.94 18.58 16.52
C VAL A 295 30.60 19.92 17.15
N GLY A 296 31.59 20.64 17.67
CA GLY A 296 31.37 21.99 18.20
C GLY A 296 31.09 22.99 17.08
N GLU A 297 30.36 24.05 17.40
CA GLU A 297 30.06 25.16 16.47
C GLU A 297 31.34 25.63 15.74
N VAL A 298 31.27 25.73 14.41
CA VAL A 298 32.31 26.28 13.53
C VAL A 298 32.04 27.75 13.27
#